data_AF-A0A971L8W8-F1
#
_entry.id   AF-A0A971L8W8-F1
#
_cell.length_a   1.000
_cell.length_b   1.000
_cell.length_c   1.000
_cell.angle_alpha   90.00
_cell.angle_beta   90.00
_cell.angle_gamma   90.00
#
_symmetry.space_group_name_H-M   'P 1'
#
loop_
_entity.id
_entity.type
_entity.pdbx_description
1 polymer ?
#
loop_
_entity_poly.entity_id
_entity_poly.type
_entity_poly.pdbx_seq_one_letter_code
_entity_poly.pdbx_strand_id
1 'polypeptide(L)'
;LKATGLLPEKPVEIEYRLKDSFKKTLFYQQGVVFTNRRVGKSRKNATQIDKKIQTAVIPVQIAGSGSRLYGLFDGEQANEGGSGSRYTRQVKLKDLPLNILFGAMDSFEGLKFSVLKSYYPRLKSKREFLTSPDYAGNVTLIIESDREHLTATNLFLAAKQALGEIAKHVGGITQEYEGTKEFEAKPIRNIIRNKKIYVDNPEGDGVGVSQAAVARELAVNLYGEDWYVYEDNFGTTEEKAFVKYFSGLVPELKRKYEEIYLIRNERIPELAIYDFDTGERFEPDFLLILRKKNQDGYEQEQIFIESKGDHLLSQDKWKEDFLLRIGKEGIPLKVYADDTKHRICGLPFFNANYRMDDFAQALRNKVR
;
A
#
# COMPACT_ATOMS: atom_id res chain seq x y z
N LEU A 1 21.80 -10.15 -10.72
CA LEU A 1 20.69 -10.12 -11.70
C LEU A 1 20.57 -11.43 -12.47
N LYS A 2 21.60 -11.95 -13.17
CA LYS A 2 21.57 -13.34 -13.69
C LYS A 2 21.65 -14.40 -12.59
N ALA A 3 22.49 -14.20 -11.58
CA ALA A 3 22.65 -15.12 -10.45
C ALA A 3 21.46 -15.17 -9.46
N THR A 4 20.43 -14.35 -9.66
CA THR A 4 19.24 -14.26 -8.79
C THR A 4 18.00 -14.93 -9.37
N GLY A 5 18.09 -15.58 -10.55
CA GLY A 5 16.96 -16.26 -11.20
C GLY A 5 15.83 -15.35 -11.70
N LEU A 6 16.02 -14.02 -11.65
CA LEU A 6 15.04 -13.01 -12.06
C LEU A 6 15.12 -12.63 -13.54
N LEU A 7 16.15 -13.11 -14.24
CA LEU A 7 16.34 -12.91 -15.68
C LEU A 7 16.34 -14.27 -16.36
N PRO A 8 15.70 -14.39 -17.54
CA PRO A 8 15.77 -15.58 -18.37
C PRO A 8 17.19 -16.00 -18.70
N GLU A 9 17.41 -17.27 -19.03
CA GLU A 9 18.74 -17.75 -19.43
C GLU A 9 19.21 -17.08 -20.74
N LYS A 10 18.28 -16.75 -21.64
CA LYS A 10 18.52 -16.03 -22.91
C LYS A 10 17.42 -14.99 -23.19
N PRO A 11 17.41 -13.84 -22.51
CA PRO A 11 16.38 -12.84 -22.72
C PRO A 11 16.58 -12.11 -24.05
N VAL A 12 15.48 -11.81 -24.72
CA VAL A 12 15.44 -10.86 -25.84
C VAL A 12 15.36 -9.44 -25.26
N GLU A 13 16.30 -8.59 -25.67
CA GLU A 13 16.29 -7.16 -25.30
C GLU A 13 15.34 -6.39 -26.22
N ILE A 14 14.43 -5.62 -25.62
CA ILE A 14 13.45 -4.81 -26.32
C ILE A 14 13.56 -3.38 -25.84
N GLU A 15 13.66 -2.43 -26.77
CA GLU A 15 13.75 -1.01 -26.47
C GLU A 15 12.43 -0.29 -26.75
N TYR A 16 11.82 0.28 -25.72
CA TYR A 16 10.80 1.31 -25.85
C TYR A 16 11.48 2.64 -26.14
N ARG A 17 11.55 3.00 -27.42
CA ARG A 17 12.11 4.28 -27.84
C ARG A 17 11.01 5.34 -27.94
N LEU A 18 11.24 6.49 -27.32
CA LEU A 18 10.37 7.65 -27.47
C LEU A 18 10.55 8.27 -28.85
N LYS A 19 9.43 8.61 -29.49
CA LYS A 19 9.43 9.32 -30.77
C LYS A 19 10.08 10.68 -30.64
N ASP A 20 10.91 11.04 -31.60
CA ASP A 20 11.54 12.36 -31.63
C ASP A 20 10.54 13.48 -31.88
N SER A 21 9.44 13.21 -32.59
CA SER A 21 8.30 14.12 -32.72
C SER A 21 7.69 14.45 -31.36
N PHE A 22 7.48 13.44 -30.51
CA PHE A 22 6.95 13.63 -29.16
C PHE A 22 7.89 14.44 -28.27
N LYS A 23 9.20 14.16 -28.30
CA LYS A 23 10.20 14.91 -27.50
C LYS A 23 10.25 16.41 -27.82
N LYS A 24 9.84 16.80 -29.03
CA LYS A 24 9.78 18.19 -29.49
C LYS A 24 8.50 18.91 -29.07
N THR A 25 7.49 18.21 -28.57
CA THR A 25 6.22 18.82 -28.15
C THR A 25 6.40 19.69 -26.90
N LEU A 26 5.57 20.73 -26.79
CA LEU A 26 5.52 21.56 -25.59
C LEU A 26 5.12 20.72 -24.36
N PHE A 27 4.20 19.76 -24.55
CA PHE A 27 3.79 18.85 -23.50
C PHE A 27 4.96 18.05 -22.95
N TYR A 28 5.82 17.45 -23.78
CA TYR A 28 6.98 16.73 -23.25
C TYR A 28 7.95 17.66 -22.50
N GLN A 29 8.21 18.85 -23.05
CA GLN A 29 9.23 19.76 -22.51
C GLN A 29 8.83 20.41 -21.17
N GLN A 30 7.53 20.71 -20.99
CA GLN A 30 7.02 21.53 -19.89
C GLN A 30 5.82 20.93 -19.17
N GLY A 31 5.15 19.95 -19.77
CA GLY A 31 3.95 19.33 -19.23
C GLY A 31 4.22 18.46 -18.01
N VAL A 32 3.12 18.14 -17.33
CA VAL A 32 3.12 17.40 -16.08
C VAL A 32 2.14 16.22 -16.16
N VAL A 33 2.47 15.18 -15.41
CA VAL A 33 1.57 14.06 -15.10
C VAL A 33 1.33 14.02 -13.59
N PHE A 34 0.16 13.54 -13.20
CA PHE A 34 -0.33 13.56 -11.83
C PHE A 34 -0.31 12.15 -11.21
N THR A 35 0.22 12.01 -10.01
CA THR A 35 0.19 10.74 -9.24
C THR A 35 0.01 11.06 -7.77
N ASN A 36 -0.65 10.19 -7.03
CA ASN A 36 -0.76 10.35 -5.59
C ASN A 36 0.41 9.68 -4.84
N ARG A 37 0.44 9.80 -3.51
CA ARG A 37 1.49 9.26 -2.66
C ARG A 37 0.93 8.27 -1.65
N ARG A 38 1.77 7.34 -1.22
CA ARG A 38 1.49 6.47 -0.08
C ARG A 38 1.91 7.17 1.20
N VAL A 39 1.00 7.29 2.16
CA VAL A 39 1.26 7.87 3.47
C VAL A 39 0.86 6.90 4.58
N GLY A 40 1.49 7.01 5.74
CA GLY A 40 1.12 6.22 6.91
C GLY A 40 -0.27 6.66 7.40
N LYS A 41 -1.20 5.72 7.50
CA LYS A 41 -2.55 5.98 7.98
C LYS A 41 -2.52 6.55 9.39
N SER A 42 -3.25 7.64 9.59
CA SER A 42 -3.28 8.32 10.88
C SER A 42 -4.12 7.51 11.88
N ARG A 43 -3.50 7.09 12.99
CA ARG A 43 -4.21 6.43 14.11
C ARG A 43 -4.96 7.41 15.02
N LYS A 44 -5.29 8.63 14.58
CA LYS A 44 -6.04 9.62 15.38
C LYS A 44 -7.38 9.11 15.93
N ASN A 45 -7.97 8.12 15.27
CA ASN A 45 -9.20 7.46 15.66
C ASN A 45 -8.99 6.29 16.65
N ALA A 46 -7.76 5.80 16.83
CA ALA A 46 -7.43 4.81 17.85
C ALA A 46 -7.44 5.48 19.23
N THR A 47 -8.56 5.33 19.93
CA THR A 47 -8.76 5.98 21.23
C THR A 47 -8.30 5.11 22.40
N GLN A 48 -8.30 3.78 22.24
CA GLN A 48 -8.13 2.79 23.30
C GLN A 48 -7.27 1.61 22.81
N ILE A 49 -6.70 0.83 23.73
CA ILE A 49 -6.07 -0.46 23.41
C ILE A 49 -7.14 -1.49 23.05
N ASP A 50 -6.79 -2.55 22.33
CA ASP A 50 -7.72 -3.61 21.97
C ASP A 50 -8.43 -4.19 23.20
N LYS A 51 -9.75 -4.40 23.09
CA LYS A 51 -10.58 -4.94 24.17
C LYS A 51 -10.05 -6.26 24.73
N LYS A 52 -9.45 -7.09 23.85
CA LYS A 52 -8.80 -8.36 24.24
C LYS A 52 -7.68 -8.15 25.27
N ILE A 53 -6.94 -7.04 25.15
CA ILE A 53 -5.89 -6.67 26.11
C ILE A 53 -6.52 -6.04 27.35
N GLN A 54 -7.53 -5.16 27.21
CA GLN A 54 -8.19 -4.53 28.36
C GLN A 54 -8.72 -5.55 29.38
N THR A 55 -9.21 -6.70 28.89
CA THR A 55 -9.76 -7.79 29.72
C THR A 55 -8.82 -8.99 29.86
N ALA A 56 -7.53 -8.84 29.51
CA ALA A 56 -6.60 -9.94 29.57
C ALA A 56 -6.41 -10.45 31.01
N VAL A 57 -6.33 -11.77 31.15
CA VAL A 57 -6.02 -12.46 32.40
C VAL A 57 -4.66 -13.13 32.22
N ILE A 58 -3.67 -12.71 33.01
CA ILE A 58 -2.28 -13.14 32.87
C ILE A 58 -1.89 -13.94 34.12
N PRO A 59 -1.65 -15.26 33.98
CA PRO A 59 -1.13 -16.07 35.09
C PRO A 59 0.34 -15.76 35.32
N VAL A 60 0.70 -15.52 36.58
CA VAL A 60 2.06 -15.26 37.03
C VAL A 60 2.41 -16.25 38.13
N GLN A 61 3.47 -17.02 37.91
CA GLN A 61 4.00 -17.91 38.93
C GLN A 61 5.24 -17.29 39.56
N ILE A 62 5.17 -17.01 40.85
CA ILE A 62 6.32 -16.55 41.61
C ILE A 62 7.03 -17.78 42.19
N ALA A 63 8.27 -17.99 41.77
CA ALA A 63 9.11 -19.06 42.28
C ALA A 63 9.35 -18.87 43.78
N GLY A 64 8.99 -19.88 44.56
CA GLY A 64 9.18 -19.92 46.00
C GLY A 64 10.57 -20.37 46.42
N SER A 65 10.88 -20.28 47.71
CA SER A 65 12.19 -20.66 48.28
C SER A 65 12.52 -22.16 48.11
N GLY A 66 11.57 -22.97 47.63
CA GLY A 66 11.73 -24.38 47.27
C GLY A 66 11.72 -24.67 45.76
N SER A 67 11.81 -23.66 44.88
CA SER A 67 11.91 -23.88 43.44
C SER A 67 13.26 -24.49 43.09
N ARG A 68 13.31 -25.82 42.96
CA ARG A 68 14.47 -26.52 42.39
C ARG A 68 14.66 -26.06 40.95
N LEU A 69 15.83 -25.47 40.66
CA LEU A 69 16.34 -25.39 39.30
C LEU A 69 16.57 -26.83 38.83
N TYR A 70 15.70 -27.34 37.95
CA TYR A 70 15.99 -28.57 37.22
C TYR A 70 17.15 -28.28 36.27
N GLY A 71 18.35 -28.72 36.64
CA GLY A 71 19.43 -28.94 35.67
C GLY A 71 18.96 -30.05 34.73
N LEU A 72 18.98 -29.79 33.42
CA LEU A 72 18.55 -30.70 32.35
C LEU A 72 19.46 -31.94 32.16
N PHE A 73 20.28 -32.29 33.16
CA PHE A 73 21.14 -33.47 33.17
C PHE A 73 21.35 -33.95 34.61
N ASP A 74 20.52 -34.88 35.07
CA ASP A 74 20.95 -36.22 35.50
C ASP A 74 19.81 -36.93 36.25
N GLY A 75 19.65 -38.20 35.92
CA GLY A 75 18.60 -39.05 36.47
C GLY A 75 18.95 -39.54 37.87
N GLU A 76 18.43 -38.87 38.89
CA GLU A 76 18.24 -39.46 40.21
C GLU A 76 16.83 -39.16 40.73
N GLN A 77 16.14 -40.20 41.17
CA GLN A 77 14.81 -40.14 41.76
C GLN A 77 14.85 -39.28 43.04
N ALA A 78 14.00 -38.26 43.13
CA ALA A 78 13.89 -37.42 44.31
C ALA A 78 12.55 -37.62 45.02
N ASN A 79 12.66 -37.92 46.31
CA ASN A 79 11.63 -38.05 47.33
C ASN A 79 10.51 -37.00 47.25
N GLU A 80 9.27 -37.49 47.46
CA GLU A 80 8.09 -36.69 47.81
C GLU A 80 8.34 -35.94 49.13
N GLY A 81 8.46 -34.62 49.05
CA GLY A 81 8.68 -33.79 50.23
C GLY A 81 8.18 -32.36 50.03
N GLY A 82 7.01 -32.06 50.58
CA GLY A 82 6.57 -30.71 50.94
C GLY A 82 5.55 -30.05 49.99
N SER A 83 4.27 -30.41 50.11
CA SER A 83 3.17 -29.56 49.63
C SER A 83 3.04 -28.35 50.58
N GLY A 84 3.82 -27.30 50.32
CA GLY A 84 3.59 -25.99 50.94
C GLY A 84 2.30 -25.38 50.38
N SER A 85 1.47 -24.79 51.24
CA SER A 85 0.23 -24.11 50.83
C SER A 85 0.52 -23.08 49.74
N ARG A 86 -0.07 -23.26 48.55
CA ARG A 86 -0.01 -22.27 47.46
C ARG A 86 -1.14 -21.26 47.65
N TYR A 87 -0.80 -19.99 47.60
CA TYR A 87 -1.74 -18.88 47.67
C TYR A 87 -1.93 -18.29 46.29
N THR A 88 -3.18 -18.07 45.89
CA THR A 88 -3.55 -17.44 44.62
C THR A 88 -4.21 -16.11 44.90
N ARG A 89 -3.69 -15.04 44.29
CA ARG A 89 -4.23 -13.69 44.42
C ARG A 89 -4.54 -13.11 43.05
N GLN A 90 -5.75 -12.59 42.91
CA GLN A 90 -6.17 -11.84 41.73
C GLN A 90 -6.01 -10.34 41.99
N VAL A 91 -5.27 -9.64 41.13
CA VAL A 91 -5.03 -8.19 41.26
C VAL A 91 -5.11 -7.55 39.87
N LYS A 92 -5.73 -6.37 39.73
CA LYS A 92 -5.65 -5.63 38.46
C LYS A 92 -4.37 -4.82 38.39
N LEU A 93 -3.89 -4.60 37.17
CA LEU A 93 -2.66 -3.85 36.95
C LEU A 93 -2.72 -2.46 37.58
N LYS A 94 -3.85 -1.74 37.45
CA LYS A 94 -4.05 -0.41 38.06
C LYS A 94 -4.01 -0.38 39.59
N ASP A 95 -4.21 -1.53 40.25
CA ASP A 95 -4.24 -1.64 41.71
C ASP A 95 -2.83 -1.88 42.29
N LEU A 96 -1.82 -2.09 41.44
CA LEU A 96 -0.43 -2.19 41.86
C LEU A 96 0.16 -0.80 42.17
N PRO A 97 1.15 -0.71 43.09
CA PRO A 97 1.83 0.55 43.37
C PRO A 97 2.45 1.17 42.10
N LEU A 98 2.23 2.46 41.87
CA LEU A 98 2.69 3.15 40.66
C LEU A 98 4.20 3.09 40.46
N ASN A 99 5.00 3.15 41.54
CA ASN A 99 6.46 3.02 41.47
C ASN A 99 6.89 1.64 40.93
N ILE A 100 6.16 0.58 41.26
CA ILE A 100 6.40 -0.77 40.74
C ILE A 100 6.00 -0.84 39.26
N LEU A 101 4.85 -0.28 38.90
CA LEU A 101 4.39 -0.24 37.51
C LEU A 101 5.34 0.54 36.61
N PHE A 102 5.78 1.74 37.01
CA PHE A 102 6.73 2.52 36.23
C PHE A 102 8.07 1.81 36.09
N GLY A 103 8.62 1.28 37.20
CA GLY A 103 9.87 0.54 37.16
C GLY A 103 9.81 -0.69 36.24
N ALA A 104 8.69 -1.42 36.25
CA ALA A 104 8.50 -2.56 35.37
C ALA A 104 8.33 -2.14 33.90
N MET A 105 7.58 -1.06 33.66
CA MET A 105 7.32 -0.54 32.31
C MET A 105 8.61 -0.06 31.61
N ASP A 106 9.53 0.54 32.37
CA ASP A 106 10.81 1.03 31.82
C ASP A 106 11.75 -0.11 31.36
N SER A 107 11.40 -1.39 31.64
CA SER A 107 12.08 -2.54 31.06
C SER A 107 11.75 -2.76 29.57
N PHE A 108 10.79 -2.05 29.00
CA PHE A 108 10.29 -2.28 27.64
C PHE A 108 10.34 -1.02 26.78
N GLU A 109 11.21 -1.01 25.78
CA GLU A 109 11.34 0.05 24.78
C GLU A 109 10.00 0.38 24.09
N GLY A 110 9.19 -0.66 23.80
CA GLY A 110 7.87 -0.54 23.19
C GLY A 110 6.82 0.19 24.05
N LEU A 111 7.09 0.39 25.34
CA LEU A 111 6.19 1.10 26.26
C LEU A 111 6.70 2.51 26.63
N LYS A 112 7.74 3.01 25.93
CA LYS A 112 8.11 4.43 26.02
C LYS A 112 6.94 5.31 25.62
N PHE A 113 6.79 6.45 26.28
CA PHE A 113 5.63 7.33 26.05
C PHE A 113 5.55 7.82 24.60
N SER A 114 6.69 8.13 23.96
CA SER A 114 6.73 8.51 22.55
C SER A 114 6.21 7.41 21.62
N VAL A 115 6.52 6.15 21.91
CA VAL A 115 6.05 4.97 21.17
C VAL A 115 4.55 4.76 21.40
N LEU A 116 4.11 4.77 22.66
CA LEU A 116 2.67 4.67 22.98
C LEU A 116 1.86 5.80 22.33
N LYS A 117 2.42 7.02 22.29
CA LYS A 117 1.76 8.21 21.72
C LYS A 117 1.63 8.13 20.19
N SER A 118 2.55 7.45 19.49
CA SER A 118 2.43 7.25 18.04
C SER A 118 1.29 6.29 17.69
N TYR A 119 1.08 5.25 18.50
CA TYR A 119 -0.01 4.29 18.32
C TYR A 119 -1.36 4.77 18.88
N TYR A 120 -1.34 5.52 19.98
CA TYR A 120 -2.51 6.05 20.67
C TYR A 120 -2.42 7.57 20.82
N PRO A 121 -2.71 8.36 19.77
CA PRO A 121 -2.51 9.80 19.77
C PRO A 121 -3.28 10.56 20.86
N ARG A 122 -4.37 9.99 21.39
CA ARG A 122 -5.16 10.60 22.48
C ARG A 122 -4.63 10.31 23.88
N LEU A 123 -3.69 9.37 24.04
CA LEU A 123 -3.08 9.05 25.33
C LEU A 123 -2.33 10.26 25.89
N LYS A 124 -2.65 10.69 27.11
CA LYS A 124 -2.12 11.90 27.76
C LYS A 124 -0.85 11.62 28.57
N SER A 125 -0.71 10.42 29.15
CA SER A 125 0.45 10.09 29.99
C SER A 125 0.69 8.59 30.15
N LYS A 126 1.91 8.21 30.59
CA LYS A 126 2.22 6.84 31.03
C LYS A 126 1.31 6.38 32.17
N ARG A 127 0.96 7.28 33.10
CA ARG A 127 0.04 6.98 34.21
C ARG A 127 -1.33 6.56 33.69
N GLU A 128 -1.90 7.33 32.77
CA GLU A 128 -3.19 7.01 32.15
C GLU A 128 -3.14 5.64 31.46
N PHE A 129 -2.06 5.33 30.73
CA PHE A 129 -1.90 4.03 30.09
C PHE A 129 -1.96 2.87 31.10
N LEU A 130 -1.32 3.04 32.26
CA LEU A 130 -1.21 2.01 33.30
C LEU A 130 -2.46 1.89 34.18
N THR A 131 -3.27 2.94 34.31
CA THR A 131 -4.39 2.96 35.27
C THR A 131 -5.77 3.04 34.63
N SER A 132 -5.88 3.52 33.39
CA SER A 132 -7.18 3.68 32.71
C SER A 132 -7.76 2.33 32.26
N PRO A 133 -9.08 2.13 32.41
CA PRO A 133 -9.82 1.03 31.78
C PRO A 133 -9.65 0.94 30.26
N ASP A 134 -9.45 2.07 29.59
CA ASP A 134 -9.32 2.15 28.12
C ASP A 134 -7.95 1.65 27.62
N TYR A 135 -7.01 1.40 28.55
CA TYR A 135 -5.65 0.94 28.26
C TYR A 135 -5.33 -0.31 29.10
N ALA A 136 -4.19 -0.34 29.78
CA ALA A 136 -3.71 -1.53 30.49
C ALA A 136 -4.32 -1.71 31.89
N GLY A 137 -5.04 -0.71 32.42
CA GLY A 137 -5.39 -0.67 33.85
C GLY A 137 -6.27 -1.82 34.32
N ASN A 138 -7.13 -2.36 33.47
CA ASN A 138 -8.03 -3.47 33.82
C ASN A 138 -7.45 -4.87 33.57
N VAL A 139 -6.22 -4.98 33.05
CA VAL A 139 -5.51 -6.25 32.91
C VAL A 139 -5.44 -6.93 34.27
N THR A 140 -5.85 -8.18 34.34
CA THR A 140 -5.93 -8.95 35.58
C THR A 140 -4.73 -9.89 35.67
N LEU A 141 -4.04 -9.85 36.81
CA LEU A 141 -2.96 -10.76 37.16
C LEU A 141 -3.51 -11.82 38.10
N ILE A 142 -3.29 -13.09 37.78
CA ILE A 142 -3.50 -14.21 38.71
C ILE A 142 -2.11 -14.62 39.21
N ILE A 143 -1.77 -14.18 40.41
CA ILE A 143 -0.45 -14.39 41.01
C ILE A 143 -0.51 -15.60 41.94
N GLU A 144 0.26 -16.63 41.61
CA GLU A 144 0.46 -17.80 42.46
C GLU A 144 1.80 -17.70 43.18
N SER A 145 1.79 -17.91 44.50
CA SER A 145 3.00 -17.84 45.35
C SER A 145 2.93 -18.87 46.48
N ASP A 146 4.10 -19.26 46.99
CA ASP A 146 4.29 -20.05 48.21
C ASP A 146 4.07 -19.23 49.50
N ARG A 147 3.79 -17.92 49.39
CA ARG A 147 3.59 -17.01 50.52
C ARG A 147 2.25 -16.28 50.39
N GLU A 148 1.55 -16.11 51.51
CA GLU A 148 0.29 -15.37 51.57
C GLU A 148 0.48 -13.87 51.26
N HIS A 149 1.58 -13.28 51.74
CA HIS A 149 1.92 -11.88 51.51
C HIS A 149 2.98 -11.71 50.41
N LEU A 150 2.62 -11.00 49.34
CA LEU A 150 3.51 -10.70 48.23
C LEU A 150 4.44 -9.54 48.57
N THR A 151 5.75 -9.72 48.34
CA THR A 151 6.75 -8.65 48.47
C THR A 151 6.70 -7.68 47.28
N ALA A 152 7.32 -6.51 47.42
CA ALA A 152 7.47 -5.56 46.30
C ALA A 152 8.16 -6.21 45.07
N THR A 153 9.15 -7.08 45.29
CA THR A 153 9.82 -7.84 44.22
C THR A 153 8.85 -8.77 43.49
N ASN A 154 7.97 -9.46 44.23
CA ASN A 154 6.98 -10.35 43.62
C ASN A 154 5.99 -9.55 42.75
N LEU A 155 5.52 -8.40 43.25
CA LEU A 155 4.64 -7.51 42.50
C LEU A 155 5.34 -6.92 41.26
N PHE A 156 6.64 -6.61 41.36
CA PHE A 156 7.44 -6.14 40.24
C PHE A 156 7.59 -7.20 39.14
N LEU A 157 7.88 -8.45 39.51
CA LEU A 157 7.96 -9.55 38.55
C LEU A 157 6.63 -9.78 37.85
N ALA A 158 5.53 -9.77 38.61
CA ALA A 158 4.18 -9.89 38.06
C ALA A 158 3.83 -8.75 37.09
N ALA A 159 4.10 -7.50 37.49
CA ALA A 159 3.91 -6.34 36.63
C ALA A 159 4.76 -6.42 35.36
N LYS A 160 6.04 -6.83 35.48
CA LYS A 160 6.97 -6.97 34.35
C LYS A 160 6.48 -8.01 33.35
N GLN A 161 5.99 -9.17 33.81
CA GLN A 161 5.45 -10.20 32.93
C GLN A 161 4.22 -9.71 32.17
N ALA A 162 3.25 -9.09 32.88
CA ALA A 162 2.06 -8.54 32.22
C ALA A 162 2.39 -7.43 31.22
N LEU A 163 3.25 -6.49 31.61
CA LEU A 163 3.69 -5.41 30.71
C LEU A 163 4.50 -5.96 29.53
N GLY A 164 5.19 -7.09 29.67
CA GLY A 164 5.86 -7.77 28.56
C GLY A 164 4.88 -8.27 27.49
N GLU A 165 3.76 -8.89 27.89
CA GLU A 165 2.72 -9.32 26.94
C GLU A 165 2.04 -8.12 26.26
N ILE A 166 1.79 -7.05 27.02
CA ILE A 166 1.25 -5.80 26.47
C ILE A 166 2.24 -5.16 25.50
N ALA A 167 3.54 -5.17 25.82
CA ALA A 167 4.60 -4.65 24.96
C ALA A 167 4.71 -5.44 23.65
N LYS A 168 4.58 -6.78 23.69
CA LYS A 168 4.52 -7.62 22.49
C LYS A 168 3.32 -7.26 21.61
N HIS A 169 2.15 -7.04 22.23
CA HIS A 169 0.96 -6.60 21.50
C HIS A 169 1.17 -5.23 20.84
N VAL A 170 1.64 -4.24 21.60
CA VAL A 170 1.95 -2.90 21.07
C VAL A 170 3.01 -2.96 19.96
N GLY A 171 4.05 -3.79 20.11
CA GLY A 171 5.08 -3.99 19.09
C GLY A 171 4.60 -4.73 17.85
N GLY A 172 3.55 -5.55 17.98
CA GLY A 172 2.89 -6.23 16.85
C GLY A 172 1.97 -5.34 16.01
N ILE A 173 1.77 -4.09 16.43
CA ILE A 173 0.95 -3.13 15.71
C ILE A 173 1.67 -2.69 14.43
N THR A 174 1.16 -3.14 13.28
CA THR A 174 1.69 -2.76 11.97
C THR A 174 1.23 -1.36 11.56
N GLN A 175 2.13 -0.60 10.92
CA GLN A 175 1.78 0.67 10.29
C GLN A 175 0.91 0.39 9.07
N GLU A 176 -0.36 0.76 9.14
CA GLU A 176 -1.25 0.79 7.99
C GLU A 176 -0.92 1.99 7.10
N TYR A 177 -1.22 1.87 5.82
CA TYR A 177 -0.98 2.92 4.83
C TYR A 177 -2.28 3.28 4.13
N GLU A 178 -2.29 4.45 3.52
CA GLU A 178 -3.36 4.93 2.65
C GLU A 178 -2.75 5.77 1.52
N GLY A 179 -3.45 5.86 0.40
CA GLY A 179 -3.12 6.73 -0.72
C GLY A 179 -3.71 8.13 -0.50
N THR A 180 -2.94 9.17 -0.80
CA THR A 180 -3.45 10.55 -0.75
C THR A 180 -4.54 10.75 -1.80
N LYS A 181 -5.54 11.59 -1.50
CA LYS A 181 -6.52 12.04 -2.50
C LYS A 181 -5.94 13.14 -3.37
N GLU A 182 -4.94 13.83 -2.87
CA GLU A 182 -4.13 14.80 -3.59
C GLU A 182 -3.15 14.09 -4.54
N PHE A 183 -3.14 14.50 -5.80
CA PHE A 183 -2.22 14.02 -6.83
C PHE A 183 -1.24 15.13 -7.17
N GLU A 184 0.05 14.85 -7.03
CA GLU A 184 1.11 15.80 -7.34
C GLU A 184 1.48 15.78 -8.81
N ALA A 185 1.60 16.99 -9.37
CA ALA A 185 2.22 17.21 -10.66
C ALA A 185 3.72 16.85 -10.62
N LYS A 186 4.12 16.01 -11.59
CA LYS A 186 5.51 15.65 -11.86
C LYS A 186 5.85 15.97 -13.32
N PRO A 187 7.01 16.58 -13.62
CA PRO A 187 7.41 16.88 -14.99
C PRO A 187 7.53 15.61 -15.84
N ILE A 188 6.81 15.55 -16.97
CA ILE A 188 6.74 14.33 -17.78
C ILE A 188 8.11 13.92 -18.35
N ARG A 189 8.94 14.87 -18.78
CA ARG A 189 10.33 14.64 -19.25
C ARG A 189 11.24 13.94 -18.23
N ASN A 190 10.91 14.04 -16.94
CA ASN A 190 11.69 13.40 -15.89
C ASN A 190 11.29 11.93 -15.72
N ILE A 191 10.10 11.55 -16.16
CA ILE A 191 9.49 10.23 -15.95
C ILE A 191 9.54 9.38 -17.22
N ILE A 192 9.05 9.94 -18.33
CA ILE A 192 8.90 9.24 -19.59
C ILE A 192 10.21 9.34 -20.36
N ARG A 193 10.87 8.18 -20.54
CA ARG A 193 12.19 8.06 -21.18
C ARG A 193 12.25 6.80 -22.04
N ASN A 194 13.30 6.71 -22.84
CA ASN A 194 13.65 5.43 -23.47
C ASN A 194 13.88 4.39 -22.37
N LYS A 195 13.40 3.18 -22.59
CA LYS A 195 13.52 2.08 -21.63
C LYS A 195 13.83 0.79 -22.35
N LYS A 196 14.64 -0.06 -21.70
CA LYS A 196 14.90 -1.42 -22.14
C LYS A 196 14.21 -2.41 -21.21
N ILE A 197 13.59 -3.42 -21.79
CA ILE A 197 13.06 -4.58 -21.07
C ILE A 197 13.69 -5.86 -21.62
N TYR A 198 13.61 -6.92 -20.83
CA TYR A 198 14.15 -8.23 -21.14
C TYR A 198 13.00 -9.23 -21.07
N VAL A 199 12.69 -9.87 -22.19
CA VAL A 199 11.57 -10.83 -22.30
C VAL A 199 12.12 -12.21 -22.61
N ASP A 200 11.59 -13.23 -21.94
CA ASP A 200 11.92 -14.62 -22.26
C ASP A 200 11.12 -15.08 -23.47
N ASN A 201 11.82 -15.61 -24.47
CA ASN A 201 11.24 -16.25 -25.66
C ASN A 201 9.91 -15.62 -26.17
N PRO A 202 9.92 -14.36 -26.66
CA PRO A 202 8.71 -13.68 -27.11
C PRO A 202 8.13 -14.38 -28.35
N GLU A 203 6.89 -14.84 -28.24
CA GLU A 203 6.19 -15.60 -29.29
C GLU A 203 4.70 -15.23 -29.36
N GLY A 204 4.07 -15.55 -30.50
CA GLY A 204 2.65 -15.31 -30.74
C GLY A 204 2.29 -13.81 -30.72
N ASP A 205 1.21 -13.47 -30.04
CA ASP A 205 0.71 -12.09 -29.95
C ASP A 205 1.03 -11.41 -28.62
N GLY A 206 1.78 -12.08 -27.74
CA GLY A 206 1.99 -11.69 -26.34
C GLY A 206 3.14 -10.71 -26.12
N VAL A 207 3.60 -10.64 -24.86
CA VAL A 207 4.65 -9.71 -24.43
C VAL A 207 5.91 -9.88 -25.26
N GLY A 208 6.49 -8.76 -25.66
CA GLY A 208 7.75 -8.71 -26.39
C GLY A 208 7.64 -8.83 -27.92
N VAL A 209 6.46 -9.14 -28.45
CA VAL A 209 6.21 -9.11 -29.90
C VAL A 209 5.66 -7.74 -30.30
N SER A 210 6.26 -7.14 -31.35
CA SER A 210 5.82 -5.86 -31.91
C SER A 210 4.34 -5.87 -32.25
N GLN A 211 3.60 -4.83 -31.87
CA GLN A 211 2.19 -4.70 -32.23
C GLN A 211 1.97 -4.56 -33.75
N ALA A 212 3.00 -4.21 -34.53
CA ALA A 212 2.89 -4.23 -35.99
C ALA A 212 2.98 -5.65 -36.59
N ALA A 213 3.49 -6.63 -35.84
CA ALA A 213 3.81 -7.98 -36.31
C ALA A 213 2.90 -9.09 -35.75
N VAL A 214 1.89 -8.73 -34.95
CA VAL A 214 0.89 -9.66 -34.40
C VAL A 214 -0.26 -9.94 -35.38
N ALA A 215 -1.19 -10.81 -34.98
CA ALA A 215 -2.42 -11.08 -35.71
C ALA A 215 -3.16 -9.79 -36.12
N ARG A 216 -3.82 -9.83 -37.29
CA ARG A 216 -4.41 -8.65 -37.96
C ARG A 216 -5.43 -7.92 -37.09
N GLU A 217 -6.12 -8.65 -36.24
CA GLU A 217 -7.14 -8.17 -35.31
C GLU A 217 -6.53 -7.24 -34.26
N LEU A 218 -5.24 -7.41 -33.93
CA LEU A 218 -4.50 -6.62 -32.94
C LEU A 218 -3.51 -5.64 -33.59
N ALA A 219 -3.15 -5.88 -34.85
CA ALA A 219 -2.09 -5.17 -35.53
C ALA A 219 -2.38 -3.67 -35.68
N VAL A 220 -1.42 -2.83 -35.26
CA VAL A 220 -1.39 -1.38 -35.46
C VAL A 220 0.06 -0.96 -35.71
N ASN A 221 0.31 -0.22 -36.80
CA ASN A 221 1.62 0.39 -37.03
C ASN A 221 1.71 1.70 -36.26
N LEU A 222 2.28 1.65 -35.05
CA LEU A 222 2.35 2.81 -34.17
C LEU A 222 3.42 3.82 -34.59
N TYR A 223 4.36 3.48 -35.49
CA TYR A 223 5.46 4.38 -35.84
C TYR A 223 4.97 5.72 -36.42
N GLY A 224 3.92 5.68 -37.24
CA GLY A 224 3.30 6.87 -37.85
C GLY A 224 2.27 7.58 -36.99
N GLU A 225 1.90 7.03 -35.84
CA GLU A 225 0.78 7.48 -35.03
C GLU A 225 1.23 8.50 -33.97
N ASP A 226 0.98 9.79 -34.19
CA ASP A 226 1.39 10.89 -33.30
C ASP A 226 0.83 10.79 -31.88
N TRP A 227 -0.32 10.14 -31.72
CA TRP A 227 -1.02 9.97 -30.45
C TRP A 227 -0.40 8.89 -29.55
N TYR A 228 0.48 8.02 -30.04
CA TYR A 228 1.17 7.04 -29.21
C TYR A 228 2.62 7.46 -28.97
N VAL A 229 3.04 7.50 -27.71
CA VAL A 229 4.29 8.18 -27.32
C VAL A 229 5.57 7.43 -27.71
N TYR A 230 5.54 6.11 -27.67
CA TYR A 230 6.65 5.25 -28.07
C TYR A 230 6.58 4.89 -29.56
N GLU A 231 7.68 4.42 -30.13
CA GLU A 231 7.71 3.96 -31.53
C GLU A 231 6.87 2.70 -31.75
N ASP A 232 6.70 1.87 -30.72
CA ASP A 232 5.95 0.61 -30.78
C ASP A 232 5.40 0.18 -29.40
N ASN A 233 4.55 -0.83 -29.38
CA ASN A 233 3.99 -1.47 -28.21
C ASN A 233 4.34 -2.97 -28.20
N PHE A 234 4.89 -3.44 -27.09
CA PHE A 234 5.25 -4.85 -26.86
C PHE A 234 4.52 -5.46 -25.67
N GLY A 235 3.35 -4.91 -25.34
CA GLY A 235 2.52 -5.38 -24.24
C GLY A 235 1.84 -6.73 -24.46
N THR A 236 1.00 -7.11 -23.49
CA THR A 236 0.16 -8.32 -23.57
C THR A 236 -0.88 -8.20 -24.70
N THR A 237 -1.55 -9.32 -24.97
CA THR A 237 -2.65 -9.37 -25.93
C THR A 237 -3.79 -8.40 -25.55
N GLU A 238 -4.11 -8.27 -24.27
CA GLU A 238 -5.12 -7.33 -23.76
C GLU A 238 -4.70 -5.87 -23.97
N GLU A 239 -3.44 -5.54 -23.67
CA GLU A 239 -2.88 -4.20 -23.89
C GLU A 239 -2.89 -3.84 -25.38
N LYS A 240 -2.53 -4.79 -26.25
CA LYS A 240 -2.59 -4.61 -27.72
C LYS A 240 -4.02 -4.44 -28.21
N ALA A 241 -4.97 -5.22 -27.69
CA ALA A 241 -6.39 -5.09 -28.02
C ALA A 241 -6.92 -3.71 -27.63
N PHE A 242 -6.51 -3.18 -26.47
CA PHE A 242 -6.83 -1.82 -26.07
C PHE A 242 -6.26 -0.78 -27.02
N VAL A 243 -4.97 -0.86 -27.36
CA VAL A 243 -4.34 0.08 -28.31
C VAL A 243 -5.01 0.03 -29.68
N LYS A 244 -5.38 -1.16 -30.15
CA LYS A 244 -6.14 -1.35 -31.39
C LYS A 244 -7.50 -0.65 -31.32
N TYR A 245 -8.27 -0.92 -30.27
CA TYR A 245 -9.55 -0.27 -30.04
C TYR A 245 -9.42 1.26 -30.00
N PHE A 246 -8.45 1.76 -29.24
CA PHE A 246 -8.20 3.19 -29.07
C PHE A 246 -7.84 3.87 -30.39
N SER A 247 -7.05 3.22 -31.26
CA SER A 247 -6.71 3.78 -32.57
C SER A 247 -7.94 4.11 -33.42
N GLY A 248 -9.02 3.32 -33.30
CA GLY A 248 -10.30 3.60 -33.96
C GLY A 248 -11.06 4.81 -33.39
N LEU A 249 -10.77 5.21 -32.15
CA LEU A 249 -11.40 6.36 -31.48
C LEU A 249 -10.67 7.68 -31.71
N VAL A 250 -9.37 7.63 -32.02
CA VAL A 250 -8.53 8.82 -32.20
C VAL A 250 -9.13 9.83 -33.19
N PRO A 251 -9.69 9.44 -34.36
CA PRO A 251 -10.29 10.40 -35.28
C PRO A 251 -11.45 11.22 -34.67
N GLU A 252 -12.23 10.60 -33.78
CA GLU A 252 -13.31 11.30 -33.05
C GLU A 252 -12.71 12.23 -31.99
N LEU A 253 -11.74 11.76 -31.22
CA LEU A 253 -11.05 12.55 -30.19
C LEU A 253 -10.35 13.79 -30.77
N LYS A 254 -9.73 13.67 -31.95
CA LYS A 254 -9.07 14.79 -32.67
C LYS A 254 -10.03 15.91 -33.06
N ARG A 255 -11.34 15.67 -33.06
CA ARG A 255 -12.35 16.74 -33.26
C ARG A 255 -12.53 17.63 -32.04
N LYS A 256 -12.13 17.15 -30.85
CA LYS A 256 -12.33 17.83 -29.56
C LYS A 256 -11.03 18.25 -28.87
N TYR A 257 -9.95 17.51 -29.09
CA TYR A 257 -8.66 17.76 -28.45
C TYR A 257 -7.57 17.97 -29.50
N GLU A 258 -6.76 19.00 -29.29
CA GLU A 258 -5.61 19.35 -30.13
C GLU A 258 -4.42 18.43 -29.89
N GLU A 259 -4.23 17.95 -28.66
CA GLU A 259 -3.15 17.02 -28.33
C GLU A 259 -3.70 15.78 -27.60
N ILE A 260 -3.30 14.61 -28.08
CA ILE A 260 -3.70 13.31 -27.55
C ILE A 260 -2.42 12.51 -27.38
N TYR A 261 -2.16 12.00 -26.18
CA TYR A 261 -1.01 11.15 -25.91
C TYR A 261 -1.41 9.93 -25.09
N LEU A 262 -1.33 8.75 -25.70
CA LEU A 262 -1.41 7.47 -25.01
C LEU A 262 0.01 7.03 -24.63
N ILE A 263 0.23 6.88 -23.33
CA ILE A 263 1.50 6.52 -22.73
C ILE A 263 1.33 5.16 -22.07
N ARG A 264 2.09 4.16 -22.53
CA ARG A 264 2.17 2.88 -21.85
C ARG A 264 3.07 2.99 -20.62
N ASN A 265 2.55 2.54 -19.48
CA ASN A 265 3.26 2.47 -18.21
C ASN A 265 3.92 1.10 -18.05
N GLU A 266 5.00 0.85 -18.80
CA GLU A 266 5.78 -0.37 -18.64
C GLU A 266 6.63 -0.29 -17.37
N ARG A 267 6.01 -0.58 -16.21
CA ARG A 267 6.68 -0.60 -14.89
C ARG A 267 7.48 0.68 -14.63
N ILE A 268 6.87 1.85 -14.82
CA ILE A 268 7.49 3.15 -14.51
C ILE A 268 7.11 3.50 -13.07
N PRO A 269 8.00 3.30 -12.08
CA PRO A 269 7.64 3.42 -10.67
C PRO A 269 7.09 4.80 -10.29
N GLU A 270 7.53 5.84 -10.99
CA GLU A 270 7.10 7.21 -10.77
C GLU A 270 5.63 7.45 -11.16
N LEU A 271 5.04 6.57 -11.99
CA LEU A 271 3.63 6.57 -12.39
C LEU A 271 2.74 5.70 -11.51
N ALA A 272 3.31 4.99 -10.52
CA ALA A 272 2.53 4.23 -9.57
C ALA A 272 1.58 5.14 -8.77
N ILE A 273 0.39 4.62 -8.52
CA ILE A 273 -0.64 5.24 -7.70
C ILE A 273 -1.02 4.29 -6.54
N TYR A 274 -1.64 4.82 -5.50
CA TYR A 274 -1.91 4.11 -4.26
C TYR A 274 -3.38 4.22 -3.89
N ASP A 275 -4.03 3.10 -3.57
CA ASP A 275 -5.44 3.09 -3.18
C ASP A 275 -5.70 3.99 -1.96
N PHE A 276 -6.82 4.73 -1.97
CA PHE A 276 -7.12 5.74 -0.96
C PHE A 276 -7.35 5.18 0.44
N ASP A 277 -7.71 3.91 0.60
CA ASP A 277 -8.07 3.34 1.90
C ASP A 277 -7.00 2.40 2.46
N THR A 278 -6.35 1.64 1.56
CA THR A 278 -5.38 0.58 1.90
C THR A 278 -3.93 0.97 1.61
N GLY A 279 -3.73 1.97 0.74
CA GLY A 279 -2.41 2.35 0.24
C GLY A 279 -1.74 1.25 -0.59
N GLU A 280 -2.52 0.30 -1.11
CA GLU A 280 -2.03 -0.71 -2.04
C GLU A 280 -1.51 -0.06 -3.31
N ARG A 281 -0.32 -0.51 -3.76
CA ARG A 281 0.34 0.02 -4.94
C ARG A 281 -0.32 -0.53 -6.19
N PHE A 282 -0.63 0.36 -7.12
CA PHE A 282 -1.20 0.04 -8.41
C PHE A 282 -0.45 0.80 -9.52
N GLU A 283 -0.14 0.12 -10.61
CA GLU A 283 0.50 0.68 -11.79
C GLU A 283 -0.45 0.45 -12.97
N PRO A 284 -1.30 1.44 -13.33
CA PRO A 284 -2.22 1.31 -14.45
C PRO A 284 -1.45 1.09 -15.75
N ASP A 285 -1.93 0.21 -16.63
CA ASP A 285 -1.27 -0.11 -17.91
C ASP A 285 -1.00 1.12 -18.79
N PHE A 286 -1.95 2.07 -18.83
CA PHE A 286 -1.84 3.27 -19.65
C PHE A 286 -2.26 4.54 -18.92
N LEU A 287 -1.59 5.63 -19.31
CA LEU A 287 -2.02 7.00 -19.05
C LEU A 287 -2.40 7.62 -20.39
N LEU A 288 -3.65 8.06 -20.50
CA LEU A 288 -4.13 8.85 -21.63
C LEU A 288 -4.18 10.33 -21.22
N ILE A 289 -3.48 11.15 -21.98
CA ILE A 289 -3.49 12.61 -21.84
C ILE A 289 -4.29 13.20 -23.01
N LEU A 290 -5.32 13.98 -22.67
CA LEU A 290 -6.12 14.74 -23.62
C LEU A 290 -5.96 16.22 -23.29
N ARG A 291 -5.48 17.03 -24.23
CA ARG A 291 -5.34 18.48 -24.04
C ARG A 291 -6.13 19.23 -25.08
N LYS A 292 -6.89 20.22 -24.63
CA LYS A 292 -7.52 21.20 -25.51
C LYS A 292 -7.19 22.62 -25.10
N LYS A 293 -7.17 23.56 -26.05
CA LYS A 293 -6.93 24.97 -25.70
C LYS A 293 -8.13 25.58 -24.99
N ASN A 294 -7.88 26.48 -24.06
CA ASN A 294 -8.89 27.39 -23.51
C ASN A 294 -8.42 28.85 -23.70
N GLN A 295 -9.18 29.83 -23.19
CA GLN A 295 -8.91 31.25 -23.43
C GLN A 295 -7.51 31.70 -23.00
N ASP A 296 -6.96 31.12 -21.93
CA ASP A 296 -5.72 31.57 -21.29
C ASP A 296 -4.62 30.48 -21.22
N GLY A 297 -4.89 29.26 -21.70
CA GLY A 297 -4.00 28.10 -21.56
C GLY A 297 -4.57 26.80 -22.13
N TYR A 298 -4.58 25.73 -21.32
CA TYR A 298 -5.08 24.41 -21.72
C TYR A 298 -6.06 23.84 -20.70
N GLU A 299 -6.95 22.95 -21.13
CA GLU A 299 -7.60 21.97 -20.26
C GLU A 299 -6.93 20.61 -20.52
N GLN A 300 -6.33 20.02 -19.50
CA GLN A 300 -5.67 18.72 -19.56
C GLN A 300 -6.46 17.69 -18.76
N GLU A 301 -6.87 16.61 -19.41
CA GLU A 301 -7.43 15.43 -18.77
C GLU A 301 -6.38 14.32 -18.77
N GLN A 302 -6.08 13.80 -17.59
CA GLN A 302 -5.27 12.59 -17.42
C GLN A 302 -6.17 11.44 -17.00
N ILE A 303 -6.18 10.39 -17.80
CA ILE A 303 -7.04 9.24 -17.63
C ILE A 303 -6.18 8.00 -17.39
N PHE A 304 -6.37 7.35 -16.25
CA PHE A 304 -5.75 6.06 -15.93
C PHE A 304 -6.58 4.92 -16.53
N ILE A 305 -5.92 4.01 -17.22
CA ILE A 305 -6.56 2.92 -17.96
C ILE A 305 -5.84 1.62 -17.63
N GLU A 306 -6.63 0.57 -17.43
CA GLU A 306 -6.17 -0.78 -17.15
C GLU A 306 -6.90 -1.76 -18.07
N SER A 307 -6.15 -2.65 -18.69
CA SER A 307 -6.64 -3.73 -19.54
C SER A 307 -6.62 -5.06 -18.78
N LYS A 308 -7.69 -5.85 -18.91
CA LYS A 308 -7.84 -7.10 -18.16
C LYS A 308 -8.40 -8.24 -19.00
N GLY A 309 -7.79 -9.41 -18.84
CA GLY A 309 -8.34 -10.67 -19.28
C GLY A 309 -9.45 -11.16 -18.34
N ASP A 310 -10.33 -12.00 -18.86
CA ASP A 310 -11.59 -12.39 -18.22
C ASP A 310 -11.40 -13.00 -16.82
N HIS A 311 -10.36 -13.82 -16.67
CA HIS A 311 -10.03 -14.54 -15.45
C HIS A 311 -9.57 -13.62 -14.29
N LEU A 312 -9.17 -12.38 -14.58
CA LEU A 312 -8.65 -11.44 -13.58
C LEU A 312 -9.67 -10.40 -13.10
N LEU A 313 -10.83 -10.29 -13.76
CA LEU A 313 -11.82 -9.25 -13.46
C LEU A 313 -12.26 -9.26 -11.99
N SER A 314 -12.53 -10.45 -11.44
CA SER A 314 -12.98 -10.60 -10.04
C SER A 314 -11.85 -10.40 -9.04
N GLN A 315 -10.65 -10.92 -9.34
CA GLN A 315 -9.50 -10.85 -8.44
C GLN A 315 -8.98 -9.41 -8.28
N ASP A 316 -8.96 -8.65 -9.38
CA ASP A 316 -8.44 -7.29 -9.42
C ASP A 316 -9.52 -6.22 -9.22
N LYS A 317 -10.74 -6.59 -8.80
CA LYS A 317 -11.88 -5.66 -8.66
C LYS A 317 -11.56 -4.39 -7.87
N TRP A 318 -10.74 -4.50 -6.83
CA TRP A 318 -10.33 -3.35 -6.02
C TRP A 318 -9.61 -2.26 -6.85
N LYS A 319 -8.87 -2.62 -7.92
CA LYS A 319 -8.22 -1.67 -8.82
C LYS A 319 -9.23 -0.91 -9.66
N GLU A 320 -10.27 -1.58 -10.16
CA GLU A 320 -11.37 -0.92 -10.88
C GLU A 320 -12.13 0.04 -9.95
N ASP A 321 -12.48 -0.43 -8.75
CA ASP A 321 -13.17 0.39 -7.75
C ASP A 321 -12.30 1.63 -7.41
N PHE A 322 -10.99 1.47 -7.28
CA PHE A 322 -10.06 2.58 -7.10
C PHE A 322 -10.03 3.55 -8.30
N LEU A 323 -9.87 3.05 -9.54
CA LEU A 323 -9.89 3.87 -10.76
C LEU A 323 -11.14 4.76 -10.85
N LEU A 324 -12.32 4.19 -10.54
CA LEU A 324 -13.60 4.90 -10.58
C LEU A 324 -13.71 5.96 -9.47
N ARG A 325 -13.02 5.78 -8.33
CA ARG A 325 -12.95 6.77 -7.25
C ARG A 325 -12.06 7.95 -7.58
N ILE A 326 -10.97 7.77 -8.34
CA ILE A 326 -10.05 8.86 -8.70
C ILE A 326 -10.80 10.05 -9.30
N GLY A 327 -11.76 9.80 -10.19
CA GLY A 327 -12.52 10.88 -10.84
C GLY A 327 -13.53 11.61 -9.94
N LYS A 328 -13.82 11.08 -8.75
CA LYS A 328 -14.76 11.67 -7.76
C LYS A 328 -14.03 12.32 -6.59
N GLU A 329 -12.93 11.71 -6.16
CA GLU A 329 -12.23 12.05 -4.93
C GLU A 329 -10.83 12.62 -5.16
N GLY A 330 -10.24 12.38 -6.34
CA GLY A 330 -8.89 12.81 -6.67
C GLY A 330 -8.81 14.32 -6.93
N ILE A 331 -7.79 14.96 -6.35
CA ILE A 331 -7.56 16.40 -6.43
C ILE A 331 -6.18 16.63 -7.06
N PRO A 332 -6.08 17.16 -8.30
CA PRO A 332 -4.80 17.50 -8.89
C PRO A 332 -4.22 18.74 -8.20
N LEU A 333 -3.04 18.60 -7.60
CA LEU A 333 -2.29 19.68 -6.98
C LEU A 333 -1.17 20.17 -7.88
N LYS A 334 -1.16 21.48 -8.12
CA LYS A 334 -0.07 22.17 -8.80
C LYS A 334 0.93 22.70 -7.78
N VAL A 335 2.20 22.77 -8.21
CA VAL A 335 3.27 23.45 -7.46
C VAL A 335 3.36 24.93 -7.88
N TYR A 336 2.97 25.26 -9.11
CA TYR A 336 3.02 26.62 -9.68
C TYR A 336 1.66 27.01 -10.25
N ALA A 337 1.32 28.30 -10.16
CA ALA A 337 0.13 28.83 -10.81
C ALA A 337 0.35 28.86 -12.32
N ASP A 338 -0.40 28.04 -13.06
CA ASP A 338 -0.62 28.19 -14.49
C ASP A 338 -2.13 28.21 -14.77
N ASP A 339 -2.54 28.73 -15.92
CA ASP A 339 -3.95 28.82 -16.31
C ASP A 339 -4.51 27.47 -16.83
N THR A 340 -3.72 26.39 -16.72
CA THR A 340 -4.11 25.05 -17.18
C THR A 340 -5.13 24.42 -16.23
N LYS A 341 -6.33 24.09 -16.68
CA LYS A 341 -7.26 23.31 -15.85
C LYS A 341 -6.91 21.83 -15.95
N HIS A 342 -6.66 21.18 -14.81
CA HIS A 342 -6.36 19.75 -14.79
C HIS A 342 -7.53 18.95 -14.26
N ARG A 343 -7.76 17.80 -14.87
CA ARG A 343 -8.68 16.77 -14.41
C ARG A 343 -7.95 15.44 -14.40
N ILE A 344 -8.19 14.65 -13.35
CA ILE A 344 -7.72 13.28 -13.23
C ILE A 344 -8.92 12.36 -13.09
N CYS A 345 -8.89 11.20 -13.73
CA CYS A 345 -9.89 10.16 -13.53
C CYS A 345 -9.35 8.79 -13.96
N GLY A 346 -10.02 7.72 -13.51
CA GLY A 346 -9.87 6.40 -14.10
C GLY A 346 -11.08 6.00 -14.94
N LEU A 347 -10.89 5.00 -15.78
CA LEU A 347 -11.95 4.28 -16.49
C LEU A 347 -12.20 2.93 -15.82
N PRO A 348 -13.37 2.30 -16.04
CA PRO A 348 -13.52 0.87 -15.76
C PRO A 348 -12.48 0.05 -16.54
N PHE A 349 -12.33 -1.23 -16.19
CA PHE A 349 -11.41 -2.10 -16.92
C PHE A 349 -11.79 -2.19 -18.40
N PHE A 350 -10.78 -2.08 -19.25
CA PHE A 350 -10.91 -2.48 -20.63
C PHE A 350 -10.87 -4.01 -20.69
N ASN A 351 -11.97 -4.60 -21.14
CA ASN A 351 -12.08 -6.03 -21.39
C ASN A 351 -12.81 -6.24 -22.73
N ALA A 352 -12.10 -6.84 -23.69
CA ALA A 352 -12.58 -6.94 -25.06
C ALA A 352 -13.78 -7.88 -25.23
N ASN A 353 -13.95 -8.85 -24.31
CA ASN A 353 -14.91 -9.94 -24.46
C ASN A 353 -16.28 -9.62 -23.83
N TYR A 354 -16.30 -8.98 -22.66
CA TYR A 354 -17.49 -8.87 -21.83
C TYR A 354 -17.88 -7.45 -21.43
N ARG A 355 -16.97 -6.46 -21.48
CA ARG A 355 -17.21 -5.11 -20.92
C ARG A 355 -16.90 -3.96 -21.86
N MET A 356 -16.90 -4.22 -23.17
CA MET A 356 -16.60 -3.22 -24.18
C MET A 356 -17.58 -2.04 -24.16
N ASP A 357 -18.89 -2.32 -24.02
CA ASP A 357 -19.93 -1.29 -23.99
C ASP A 357 -19.84 -0.40 -22.76
N ASP A 358 -19.60 -1.00 -21.58
CA ASP A 358 -19.38 -0.28 -20.32
C ASP A 358 -18.19 0.68 -20.44
N PHE A 359 -17.08 0.18 -20.99
CA PHE A 359 -15.87 0.97 -21.22
C PHE A 359 -16.11 2.10 -22.22
N ALA A 360 -16.72 1.81 -23.37
CA ALA A 360 -17.02 2.78 -24.41
C ALA A 360 -17.94 3.90 -23.90
N GLN A 361 -18.96 3.53 -23.14
CA GLN A 361 -19.88 4.49 -22.53
C GLN A 361 -19.18 5.35 -21.48
N ALA A 362 -18.33 4.76 -20.63
CA ALA A 362 -17.56 5.49 -19.64
C ALA A 362 -16.61 6.49 -20.30
N LEU A 363 -15.85 6.07 -21.32
CA LEU A 363 -14.94 6.95 -22.06
C LEU A 363 -15.70 8.10 -22.73
N ARG A 364 -16.80 7.82 -23.45
CA ARG A 364 -17.64 8.87 -24.06
C ARG A 364 -18.19 9.86 -23.03
N ASN A 365 -18.64 9.38 -21.86
CA ASN A 365 -19.15 10.25 -20.81
C ASN A 365 -18.06 11.14 -20.19
N LYS A 366 -16.83 10.66 -20.11
CA LYS A 366 -15.69 11.46 -19.60
C LYS A 366 -15.22 12.48 -20.61
N VAL A 367 -15.24 12.09 -21.88
CA VAL A 367 -14.82 12.88 -23.04
C VAL A 367 -15.95 13.77 -23.59
N ARG A 368 -17.05 13.96 -22.85
CA ARG A 368 -18.13 14.90 -23.23
C ARG A 368 -17.80 16.36 -22.97
#